data_AF-A0A4R6DMA2-F1
#
_entry.id   AF-A0A4R6DMA2-F1
#
_cell.length_a   1.000
_cell.length_b   1.000
_cell.length_c   1.000
_cell.angle_alpha   90.00
_cell.angle_beta   90.00
_cell.angle_gamma   90.00
#
_symmetry.space_group_name_H-M   'P 1'
#
loop_
_entity.id
_entity.type
_entity.pdbx_description
1 polymer ?
#
loop_
_entity_poly.entity_id
_entity_poly.type
_entity_poly.pdbx_seq_one_letter_code
_entity_poly.pdbx_strand_id
1 'polypeptide(L)'
;MQTFLPYPDFRASAEVLDDRRLGKQRVETLQVMRALTLPDYGWQHHPVVAMWRGYRPALMAYQDATCRVWAERGHADTCLEKTLADLGLVPEDLDAYERGDYVVPAWNEDPAVHRSHRSKLVQKAPEHYRPLFPDVPDDLDYVWPVSGRASTAPRHDG
;
A
#
# COMPACT_ATOMS: atom_id res chain seq x y z
N MET A 1 -5.92 -1.83 10.32
CA MET A 1 -5.50 -2.23 8.97
C MET A 1 -5.41 -0.98 8.12
N GLN A 2 -4.22 -0.62 7.65
CA GLN A 2 -4.00 0.50 6.73
C GLN A 2 -2.69 0.30 5.96
N THR A 3 -2.54 0.95 4.82
CA THR A 3 -1.23 1.12 4.16
C THR A 3 -0.64 2.49 4.49
N PHE A 4 0.68 2.64 4.46
CA PHE A 4 1.37 3.93 4.62
C PHE A 4 2.14 4.29 3.35
N LEU A 5 1.62 5.26 2.60
CA LEU A 5 2.22 5.77 1.37
C LEU A 5 2.53 7.27 1.49
N PRO A 6 3.54 7.67 2.28
CA PRO A 6 3.97 9.07 2.35
C PRO A 6 4.58 9.57 1.03
N TYR A 7 4.92 8.69 0.08
CA TYR A 7 5.43 9.01 -1.25
C TYR A 7 4.77 8.11 -2.32
N PRO A 8 4.76 8.55 -3.60
CA PRO A 8 4.29 7.70 -4.71
C PRO A 8 5.19 6.47 -4.90
N ASP A 9 6.49 6.61 -4.66
CA ASP A 9 7.43 5.48 -4.69
C ASP A 9 7.24 4.59 -3.45
N PHE A 10 7.04 3.29 -3.69
CA PHE A 10 6.76 2.32 -2.63
C PHE A 10 7.97 2.08 -1.72
N ARG A 11 9.19 2.09 -2.27
CA ARG A 11 10.41 1.89 -1.48
C ARG A 11 10.70 3.10 -0.61
N ALA A 12 10.65 4.31 -1.17
CA ALA A 12 10.78 5.57 -0.42
C ALA A 12 9.72 5.67 0.68
N SER A 13 8.50 5.20 0.41
CA SER A 13 7.45 5.10 1.42
C SER A 13 7.81 4.18 2.57
N ALA A 14 8.40 3.02 2.29
CA ALA A 14 8.84 2.07 3.33
C ALA A 14 10.08 2.57 4.10
N GLU A 15 11.05 3.19 3.41
CA GLU A 15 12.32 3.66 3.98
C GLU A 15 12.13 4.71 5.09
N VAL A 16 11.13 5.57 4.98
CA VAL A 16 10.87 6.61 6.01
C VAL A 16 10.13 6.12 7.25
N LEU A 17 9.54 4.92 7.20
CA LEU A 17 8.83 4.38 8.35
C LEU A 17 9.80 3.95 9.44
N ASP A 18 9.47 4.26 10.70
CA ASP A 18 10.11 3.60 11.83
C ASP A 18 9.79 2.10 11.87
N ASP A 19 10.61 1.32 12.56
CA ASP A 19 10.52 -0.14 12.58
C ASP A 19 9.15 -0.66 13.05
N ARG A 20 8.52 0.03 14.01
CA ARG A 20 7.21 -0.38 14.51
C ARG A 20 6.15 -0.28 13.42
N ARG A 21 6.17 0.79 12.62
CA ARG A 21 5.20 1.00 11.54
C ARG A 21 5.55 0.18 10.31
N LEU A 22 6.83 0.08 9.95
CA LEU A 22 7.30 -0.77 8.86
C LEU A 22 6.95 -2.25 9.10
N GLY A 23 7.24 -2.76 10.30
CA GLY A 23 6.89 -4.13 10.69
C GLY A 23 5.39 -4.39 10.61
N LYS A 24 4.56 -3.41 10.99
CA LYS A 24 3.10 -3.49 10.87
C LYS A 24 2.62 -3.45 9.41
N GLN A 25 3.28 -2.69 8.55
CA GLN A 25 2.92 -2.60 7.12
C GLN A 25 3.04 -3.95 6.41
N ARG A 26 4.04 -4.77 6.72
CA ARG A 26 4.15 -6.14 6.18
C ARG A 26 2.94 -7.01 6.51
N VAL A 27 2.44 -6.91 7.73
CA VAL A 27 1.31 -7.73 8.21
C VAL A 27 -0.02 -7.20 7.68
N GLU A 28 -0.25 -5.89 7.74
CA GLU A 28 -1.51 -5.29 7.30
C GLU A 28 -1.68 -5.42 5.77
N THR A 29 -0.59 -5.35 5.00
CA THR A 29 -0.63 -5.54 3.55
C THR A 29 -0.96 -6.98 3.15
N LEU A 30 -0.38 -7.98 3.84
CA LEU A 30 -0.80 -9.38 3.71
C LEU A 30 -2.30 -9.55 4.02
N GLN A 31 -2.82 -8.88 5.05
CA GLN A 31 -4.26 -8.92 5.36
C GLN A 31 -5.11 -8.30 4.26
N VAL A 32 -4.65 -7.22 3.62
CA VAL A 32 -5.33 -6.64 2.45
C VAL A 32 -5.31 -7.59 1.26
N MET A 33 -4.18 -8.22 0.96
CA MET A 33 -4.08 -9.21 -0.12
C MET A 33 -5.06 -10.36 0.09
N ARG A 34 -5.16 -10.86 1.32
CA ARG A 34 -6.15 -11.90 1.70
C ARG A 34 -7.57 -11.43 1.53
N ALA A 35 -7.90 -10.23 1.99
CA ALA A 35 -9.23 -9.65 1.80
C ALA A 35 -9.60 -9.49 0.31
N LEU A 36 -8.61 -9.30 -0.57
CA LEU A 36 -8.81 -9.17 -2.01
C LEU A 36 -8.86 -10.51 -2.75
N THR A 37 -8.48 -11.62 -2.12
CA THR A 37 -8.23 -12.88 -2.83
C THR A 37 -8.97 -14.08 -2.24
N LEU A 38 -9.05 -14.18 -0.92
CA LEU A 38 -9.71 -15.29 -0.25
C LEU A 38 -11.21 -15.01 -0.09
N PRO A 39 -12.09 -15.94 -0.48
CA PRO A 39 -13.52 -15.81 -0.18
C PRO A 39 -13.72 -15.77 1.34
N ASP A 40 -14.70 -14.97 1.78
CA ASP A 40 -15.11 -14.85 3.19
C ASP A 40 -14.05 -14.37 4.19
N TYR A 41 -12.89 -13.87 3.73
CA TYR A 41 -11.93 -13.24 4.62
C TYR A 41 -12.50 -11.95 5.21
N GLY A 42 -12.27 -11.71 6.51
CA GLY A 42 -12.74 -10.51 7.18
C GLY A 42 -12.20 -9.22 6.55
N TRP A 43 -12.85 -8.08 6.84
CA TRP A 43 -12.39 -6.74 6.45
C TRP A 43 -12.50 -6.37 4.96
N GLN A 44 -13.19 -7.17 4.15
CA GLN A 44 -13.43 -6.90 2.72
C GLN A 44 -14.05 -5.53 2.41
N HIS A 45 -14.80 -4.96 3.35
CA HIS A 45 -15.43 -3.64 3.24
C HIS A 45 -14.58 -2.50 3.81
N HIS A 46 -13.36 -2.76 4.29
CA HIS A 46 -12.50 -1.73 4.86
C HIS A 46 -12.02 -0.75 3.76
N PRO A 47 -11.94 0.57 4.02
CA PRO A 47 -11.51 1.56 3.02
C PRO A 47 -10.16 1.24 2.35
N VAL A 48 -9.18 0.77 3.12
CA VAL A 48 -7.89 0.31 2.57
C VAL A 48 -8.02 -0.88 1.60
N VAL A 49 -8.98 -1.78 1.80
CA VAL A 49 -9.21 -2.88 0.85
C VAL A 49 -9.84 -2.32 -0.42
N ALA A 50 -10.77 -1.37 -0.27
CA ALA A 50 -11.42 -0.74 -1.40
C ALA A 50 -10.45 0.08 -2.28
N MET A 51 -9.46 0.80 -1.72
CA MET A 51 -8.48 1.55 -2.53
C MET A 51 -7.57 0.64 -3.38
N TRP A 52 -7.30 -0.59 -2.93
CA TRP A 52 -6.44 -1.56 -3.62
C TRP A 52 -7.21 -2.55 -4.51
N ARG A 53 -8.54 -2.48 -4.52
CA ARG A 53 -9.37 -3.39 -5.32
C ARG A 53 -9.10 -3.21 -6.81
N GLY A 54 -8.77 -4.31 -7.49
CA GLY A 54 -8.37 -4.31 -8.90
C GLY A 54 -6.88 -4.06 -9.15
N TYR A 55 -6.08 -3.90 -8.09
CA TYR A 55 -4.65 -3.57 -8.20
C TYR A 55 -3.78 -4.50 -7.34
N ARG A 56 -4.14 -5.80 -7.26
CA ARG A 56 -3.38 -6.80 -6.48
C ARG A 56 -1.90 -6.88 -6.89
N PRO A 57 -1.50 -6.86 -8.18
CA PRO A 57 -0.09 -6.84 -8.56
C PRO A 57 0.67 -5.62 -8.00
N ALA A 58 0.07 -4.43 -8.04
CA ALA A 58 0.68 -3.22 -7.45
C ALA A 58 0.76 -3.29 -5.92
N LEU A 59 -0.24 -3.87 -5.26
CA LEU A 59 -0.19 -4.15 -3.82
C LEU A 59 0.94 -5.13 -3.47
N MET A 60 1.19 -6.12 -4.33
CA MET A 60 2.33 -7.04 -4.17
C MET A 60 3.67 -6.32 -4.32
N ALA A 61 3.79 -5.39 -5.27
CA ALA A 61 4.99 -4.55 -5.39
C ALA A 61 5.22 -3.67 -4.15
N TYR A 62 4.15 -3.14 -3.55
CA TYR A 62 4.22 -2.44 -2.27
C TYR A 62 4.66 -3.36 -1.12
N GLN A 63 4.14 -4.59 -1.05
CA GLN A 63 4.57 -5.60 -0.07
C GLN A 63 6.06 -5.93 -0.24
N ASP A 64 6.51 -6.18 -1.47
CA ASP A 64 7.90 -6.53 -1.78
C ASP A 64 8.86 -5.42 -1.33
N ALA A 65 8.58 -4.15 -1.70
CA ALA A 65 9.37 -3.01 -1.24
C ALA A 65 9.40 -2.91 0.29
N THR A 66 8.26 -3.08 0.95
CA THR A 66 8.13 -3.03 2.42
C THR A 66 8.95 -4.15 3.10
N CYS A 67 8.84 -5.38 2.61
CA CYS A 67 9.57 -6.52 3.15
C CYS A 67 11.07 -6.44 2.90
N ARG A 68 11.50 -5.92 1.74
CA ARG A 68 12.93 -5.69 1.44
C ARG A 68 13.54 -4.70 2.41
N VAL A 69 12.93 -3.52 2.60
CA VAL A 69 13.44 -2.53 3.58
C VAL A 69 13.49 -3.12 4.99
N TRP A 70 12.49 -3.93 5.38
CA TRP A 70 12.50 -4.61 6.67
C TRP A 70 13.66 -5.60 6.82
N ALA A 71 13.92 -6.40 5.79
CA ALA A 71 15.03 -7.35 5.77
C ALA A 71 16.40 -6.65 5.72
N GLU A 72 16.52 -5.56 4.96
CA GLU A 72 17.72 -4.71 4.88
C GLU A 72 18.08 -4.11 6.25
N ARG A 73 17.10 -3.88 7.13
CA ARG A 73 17.31 -3.47 8.53
C ARG A 73 17.72 -4.61 9.46
N GLY A 74 17.93 -5.82 8.94
CA GLY A 74 18.39 -6.99 9.68
C GLY A 74 17.29 -7.77 10.40
N HIS A 75 16.02 -7.55 10.03
CA HIS A 75 14.91 -8.26 10.64
C HIS A 75 14.43 -9.45 9.79
N ALA A 76 14.00 -10.53 10.44
CA ALA A 76 13.38 -11.66 9.76
C ALA A 76 11.99 -11.30 9.21
N ASP A 77 11.70 -11.72 7.97
CA ASP A 77 10.39 -11.60 7.35
C ASP A 77 9.70 -12.96 7.21
N THR A 78 8.37 -12.97 7.32
CA THR A 78 7.52 -14.14 7.05
C THR A 78 6.25 -13.77 6.27
N CYS A 79 6.16 -12.53 5.79
CA CYS A 79 4.96 -12.00 5.14
C CYS A 79 5.09 -12.00 3.62
N LEU A 80 6.30 -11.81 3.07
CA LEU A 80 6.54 -11.72 1.63
C LEU A 80 6.04 -12.97 0.90
N GLU A 81 6.58 -14.14 1.26
CA GLU A 81 6.22 -15.41 0.63
C GLU A 81 4.73 -15.73 0.76
N LYS A 82 4.12 -15.41 1.90
CA LYS A 82 2.67 -15.63 2.12
C LYS A 82 1.82 -14.72 1.23
N THR A 83 2.25 -13.47 1.06
CA THR A 83 1.53 -12.51 0.20
C THR A 83 1.64 -12.93 -1.26
N LEU A 84 2.83 -13.39 -1.68
CA LEU A 84 3.05 -13.94 -3.02
C LEU A 84 2.22 -15.22 -3.26
N ALA A 85 2.14 -16.11 -2.27
CA ALA A 85 1.30 -17.30 -2.34
C ALA A 85 -0.19 -16.95 -2.45
N ASP A 86 -0.66 -15.95 -1.68
CA ASP A 86 -2.04 -15.47 -1.76
C ASP A 86 -2.31 -14.84 -3.14
N LEU A 87 -1.38 -14.05 -3.70
CA LEU A 87 -1.48 -13.52 -5.08
C LEU A 87 -1.57 -14.65 -6.12
N GLY A 88 -0.80 -15.72 -5.94
CA GLY A 88 -0.75 -16.88 -6.84
C GLY A 88 -2.06 -17.67 -6.95
N LEU A 89 -3.05 -17.39 -6.08
CA LEU A 89 -4.41 -17.90 -6.25
C LEU A 89 -5.16 -17.24 -7.42
N VAL A 90 -4.63 -16.14 -7.97
CA VAL A 90 -5.10 -15.46 -9.18
C VAL A 90 -3.93 -15.45 -10.19
N PRO A 91 -3.78 -16.50 -11.02
CA PRO A 91 -2.62 -16.67 -11.88
C PRO A 91 -2.31 -15.46 -12.77
N GLU A 92 -3.34 -14.80 -13.32
CA GLU A 92 -3.16 -13.63 -14.19
C GLU A 92 -2.52 -12.44 -13.47
N ASP A 93 -2.83 -12.25 -12.18
CA ASP A 93 -2.26 -11.18 -11.38
C ASP A 93 -0.81 -11.49 -10.97
N LEU A 94 -0.51 -12.75 -10.65
CA LEU A 94 0.86 -13.19 -10.39
C LEU A 94 1.74 -12.98 -11.63
N ASP A 95 1.27 -13.44 -12.78
CA ASP A 95 1.90 -13.27 -14.08
C ASP A 95 2.20 -11.80 -14.41
N ALA A 96 1.23 -10.91 -14.18
CA ALA A 96 1.40 -9.47 -14.38
C ALA A 96 2.47 -8.89 -13.45
N TYR A 97 2.45 -9.26 -12.17
CA TYR A 97 3.45 -8.85 -11.19
C TYR A 97 4.87 -9.29 -11.58
N GLU A 98 5.06 -10.57 -11.93
CA GLU A 98 6.36 -11.13 -12.27
C GLU A 98 6.97 -10.51 -13.53
N ARG A 99 6.13 -10.15 -14.52
CA ARG A 99 6.57 -9.42 -15.72
C ARG A 99 6.80 -7.94 -15.48
N GLY A 100 6.35 -7.38 -14.36
CA GLY A 100 6.34 -5.94 -14.14
C GLY A 100 5.32 -5.18 -14.99
N ASP A 101 4.33 -5.87 -15.56
CA ASP A 101 3.32 -5.32 -16.46
C ASP A 101 1.98 -5.17 -15.72
N TYR A 102 1.94 -4.23 -14.79
CA TYR A 102 0.75 -3.93 -14.01
C TYR A 102 0.54 -2.44 -13.83
N VAL A 103 -0.73 -2.07 -13.66
CA VAL A 103 -1.12 -0.67 -13.44
C VAL A 103 -0.98 -0.33 -11.97
N VAL A 104 -0.23 0.74 -11.67
CA VAL A 104 -0.28 1.41 -10.37
C VAL A 104 -1.56 2.26 -10.32
N PRO A 105 -2.34 2.21 -9.22
CA PRO A 105 -3.56 3.00 -9.13
C PRO A 105 -3.30 4.49 -9.35
N ALA A 106 -4.14 5.16 -10.15
CA ALA A 106 -3.97 6.58 -10.47
C ALA A 106 -3.97 7.50 -9.22
N TRP A 107 -4.63 7.09 -8.15
CA TRP A 107 -4.61 7.82 -6.88
C TRP A 107 -3.23 7.83 -6.20
N ASN A 108 -2.31 6.95 -6.60
CA ASN A 108 -0.95 6.94 -6.08
C ASN A 108 -0.11 8.11 -6.62
N GLU A 109 -0.63 8.86 -7.60
CA GLU A 109 -0.03 10.12 -8.05
C GLU A 109 -0.68 11.34 -7.38
N ASP A 110 -1.72 11.14 -6.54
CA ASP A 110 -2.42 12.24 -5.87
C ASP A 110 -1.64 12.72 -4.63
N PRO A 111 -1.09 13.95 -4.64
CA PRO A 111 -0.35 14.49 -3.50
C PRO A 111 -1.18 14.58 -2.22
N ALA A 112 -2.52 14.69 -2.32
CA ALA A 112 -3.40 14.76 -1.16
C ALA A 112 -3.43 13.41 -0.40
N VAL A 113 -3.38 12.28 -1.11
CA VAL A 113 -3.25 10.95 -0.51
C VAL A 113 -1.96 10.90 0.31
N HIS A 114 -0.82 11.23 -0.30
CA HIS A 114 0.47 11.18 0.41
C HIS A 114 0.51 12.12 1.61
N ARG A 115 -0.01 13.34 1.47
CA ARG A 115 -0.06 14.33 2.54
C ARG A 115 -0.91 13.87 3.72
N SER A 116 -2.05 13.21 3.48
CA SER A 116 -2.85 12.66 4.59
C SER A 116 -2.11 11.54 5.32
N HIS A 117 -1.37 10.69 4.59
CA HIS A 117 -0.58 9.62 5.20
C HIS A 117 0.58 10.17 6.04
N ARG A 118 1.28 11.22 5.56
CA ARG A 118 2.29 11.94 6.35
C ARG A 118 1.69 12.54 7.63
N SER A 119 0.54 13.20 7.54
CA SER A 119 -0.18 13.74 8.71
C SER A 119 -0.43 12.64 9.77
N LYS A 120 -0.94 11.49 9.34
CA LYS A 120 -1.21 10.36 10.24
C LYS A 120 0.06 9.71 10.80
N LEU A 121 1.19 9.78 10.10
CA LEU A 121 2.48 9.36 10.65
C LEU A 121 2.95 10.32 11.74
N VAL A 122 2.91 11.64 11.47
CA VAL A 122 3.23 12.69 12.44
C VAL A 122 2.38 12.55 13.70
N GLN A 123 1.07 12.37 13.57
CA GLN A 123 0.16 12.12 14.72
C GLN A 123 0.60 10.95 15.59
N LYS A 124 1.12 9.88 14.98
CA LYS A 124 1.42 8.64 15.68
C LYS A 124 2.78 8.68 16.38
N ALA A 125 3.77 9.37 15.82
CA ALA A 125 5.11 9.53 16.42
C ALA A 125 5.73 10.87 15.98
N PRO A 126 5.32 11.98 16.59
CA PRO A 126 5.79 13.31 16.22
C PRO A 126 7.32 13.42 16.21
N GLU A 127 8.00 12.80 17.17
CA GLU A 127 9.45 12.89 17.36
C GLU A 127 10.22 12.28 16.18
N HIS A 128 9.68 11.22 15.57
CA HIS A 128 10.29 10.56 14.40
C HIS A 128 9.93 11.28 13.09
N TYR A 129 8.66 11.70 12.95
CA TYR A 129 8.14 12.17 11.67
C TYR A 129 8.15 13.68 11.48
N ARG A 130 8.17 14.51 12.53
CA ARG A 130 8.29 15.97 12.39
C ARG A 130 9.58 16.40 11.69
N PRO A 131 10.76 15.80 11.96
CA PRO A 131 11.98 16.10 11.20
C PRO A 131 11.87 15.78 9.71
N LEU A 132 11.09 14.76 9.34
CA LEU A 132 10.89 14.33 7.95
C LEU A 132 9.80 15.14 7.23
N PHE A 133 8.76 15.55 7.97
CA PHE A 133 7.56 16.22 7.45
C PHE A 133 7.25 17.50 8.27
N PRO A 134 8.16 18.49 8.29
CA PRO A 134 8.03 19.66 9.17
C PRO A 134 6.74 20.45 8.92
N ASP A 135 6.36 20.60 7.65
CA ASP A 135 5.23 21.45 7.22
C ASP A 135 3.89 20.71 7.12
N VAL A 136 3.86 19.43 7.49
CA VAL A 136 2.63 18.64 7.43
C VAL A 136 1.84 18.81 8.74
N PRO A 137 0.58 19.29 8.69
CA PRO A 137 -0.27 19.35 9.87
C PRO A 137 -0.58 17.93 10.36
N ASP A 138 -0.82 17.78 11.65
CA ASP A 138 -1.04 16.50 12.33
C ASP A 138 -2.51 16.33 12.74
N ASP A 139 -3.45 16.83 11.95
CA ASP A 139 -4.89 16.71 12.22
C ASP A 139 -5.70 16.27 10.99
N LEU A 140 -5.10 16.23 9.79
CA LEU A 140 -5.80 15.82 8.57
C LEU A 140 -6.45 14.44 8.68
N ASP A 141 -7.65 14.31 8.12
CA ASP A 141 -8.29 13.02 7.87
C ASP A 141 -7.58 12.25 6.74
N TYR A 142 -7.75 10.92 6.75
CA TYR A 142 -7.29 10.10 5.63
C TYR A 142 -8.05 10.45 4.36
N VAL A 143 -7.32 10.73 3.29
CA VAL A 143 -7.87 10.76 1.94
C VAL A 143 -7.97 9.32 1.46
N TRP A 144 -9.18 8.78 1.42
CA TRP A 144 -9.46 7.46 0.85
C TRP A 144 -9.90 7.63 -0.60
N PRO A 145 -9.17 7.10 -1.59
CA PRO A 145 -9.50 7.24 -3.01
C PRO A 145 -10.59 6.24 -3.45
N VAL A 146 -11.67 6.16 -2.67
CA VAL A 146 -12.78 5.21 -2.84
C VAL A 146 -14.07 5.89 -3.31
N SER A 147 -13.99 7.19 -3.63
CA SER A 147 -15.13 8.01 -4.02
C SER A 147 -15.34 8.03 -5.54
N GLY A 148 -16.12 7.07 -6.04
CA GLY A 148 -16.99 7.15 -7.22
C GLY A 148 -16.59 8.08 -8.38
N ARG A 149 -15.49 7.82 -9.07
CA ARG A 149 -15.38 8.02 -10.52
C ARG A 149 -14.26 7.15 -11.05
N ALA A 150 -14.63 6.06 -11.72
CA ALA A 150 -13.73 5.44 -12.67
C ALA A 150 -13.36 6.53 -13.69
N SER A 151 -12.10 6.97 -13.66
CA SER A 151 -11.55 7.72 -14.79
C SER A 151 -11.71 6.80 -16.00
N THR A 152 -12.53 7.22 -16.96
CA THR A 152 -12.78 6.49 -18.18
C THR A 152 -11.46 6.37 -18.94
N ALA A 153 -10.89 5.17 -18.95
CA ALA A 153 -9.87 4.80 -19.92
C ALA A 153 -10.41 5.07 -21.33
N PRO A 154 -9.60 5.64 -22.25
CA PRO A 154 -10.04 5.89 -23.61
C PRO A 154 -10.38 4.56 -24.27
N ARG A 155 -11.60 4.47 -24.82
CA ARG A 155 -11.95 3.40 -25.74
C ARG A 155 -11.10 3.61 -26.98
N HIS A 156 -10.23 2.64 -27.27
CA HIS A 156 -9.69 2.50 -28.61
C HIS A 156 -10.82 1.95 -29.48
N ASP A 157 -11.48 2.85 -30.21
CA ASP A 157 -12.31 2.47 -31.34
C ASP A 157 -11.37 2.17 -32.51
N GLY A 158 -11.38 0.92 -32.96
CA GLY A 158 -10.84 0.47 -34.24
C GLY A 158 -11.96 0.19 -35.22
#